data_AF-A0AAD4P4D9-F1
#
_entry.id   AF-A0AAD4P4D9-F1
#
_cell.length_a   1.000
_cell.length_b   1.000
_cell.length_c   1.000
_cell.angle_alpha   90.00
_cell.angle_beta   90.00
_cell.angle_gamma   90.00
#
_symmetry.space_group_name_H-M   'P 1'
#
loop_
_entity.id
_entity.type
_entity.pdbx_description
1 polymer ?
#
loop_
_entity_poly.entity_id
_entity_poly.type
_entity_poly.pdbx_seq_one_letter_code
_entity_poly.pdbx_strand_id
1 'polypeptide(L)'
;MAAVAARPLVTVQPLENDMATDGGATTNCLPLLDVMKTSIRSDIVTFVHGQISKNARQPYAVSKRAGHQTSAESWGTGRAVSRIPRVPGGGTHRT
;
A
#
# COMPACT_ATOMS: atom_id res chain seq x y z
N MET A 1 -1.45 -35.83 12.98
CA MET A 1 -0.64 -36.98 12.54
C MET A 1 0.31 -36.46 11.48
N ALA A 2 1.60 -36.29 11.81
CA ALA A 2 2.57 -35.74 10.86
C ALA A 2 2.82 -36.76 9.75
N ALA A 3 2.44 -36.42 8.52
CA ALA A 3 2.70 -37.24 7.35
C ALA A 3 4.21 -37.32 7.11
N VAL A 4 4.71 -38.52 6.78
CA VAL A 4 6.10 -38.76 6.36
C VAL A 4 6.44 -37.80 5.22
N ALA A 5 7.33 -36.86 5.47
CA ALA A 5 7.69 -35.83 4.51
C ALA A 5 8.57 -36.44 3.42
N ALA A 6 7.96 -36.82 2.29
CA ALA A 6 8.72 -36.96 1.05
C ALA A 6 9.54 -35.67 0.87
N ARG A 7 10.85 -35.80 0.69
CA ARG A 7 11.75 -34.70 0.32
C ARG A 7 11.97 -34.81 -1.18
N PRO A 8 11.01 -34.36 -2.00
CA PRO A 8 11.19 -34.37 -3.44
C PRO A 8 12.43 -33.55 -3.79
N LEU A 9 13.19 -34.04 -4.78
CA LEU A 9 14.34 -33.35 -5.30
C LEU A 9 13.89 -32.39 -6.41
N VAL A 10 14.52 -31.23 -6.47
CA VAL A 10 14.39 -30.24 -7.54
C VAL A 10 15.68 -30.28 -8.34
N THR A 11 15.56 -30.42 -9.66
CA THR A 11 16.69 -30.41 -10.60
C THR A 11 17.06 -28.97 -10.96
N VAL A 12 18.33 -28.62 -10.80
CA VAL A 12 18.86 -27.35 -11.30
C VAL A 12 19.13 -27.50 -12.79
N GLN A 13 18.38 -26.78 -13.62
CA GLN A 13 18.54 -26.82 -15.07
C GLN A 13 19.63 -25.84 -15.53
N PRO A 14 20.59 -26.26 -16.38
CA PRO A 14 21.52 -25.35 -17.02
C PRO A 14 20.79 -24.43 -18.02
N LEU A 15 21.34 -23.24 -18.25
CA LEU A 15 20.71 -22.21 -19.11
C LEU A 15 20.87 -22.50 -20.61
N GLU A 16 21.90 -23.27 -20.97
CA GLU A 16 22.13 -23.77 -22.33
C GLU A 16 21.17 -24.91 -22.60
N ASN A 17 20.53 -24.89 -23.76
CA ASN A 17 19.29 -25.60 -24.13
C ASN A 17 19.41 -27.14 -24.21
N ASP A 18 20.35 -27.74 -23.49
CA ASP A 18 20.49 -29.18 -23.35
C ASP A 18 19.66 -29.65 -22.16
N MET A 19 18.44 -30.12 -22.47
CA MET A 19 17.73 -31.03 -21.57
C MET A 19 18.56 -32.31 -21.45
N ALA A 20 19.43 -32.39 -20.43
CA ALA A 20 20.19 -33.59 -20.11
C ALA A 20 19.22 -34.75 -19.84
N THR A 21 19.03 -35.60 -20.85
CA THR A 21 18.09 -36.74 -20.82
C THR A 21 18.74 -37.97 -20.17
N ASP A 22 20.06 -37.97 -20.01
CA ASP A 22 20.83 -39.12 -19.55
C ASP A 22 21.66 -38.80 -18.29
N GLY A 23 21.27 -39.40 -17.17
CA GLY A 23 22.15 -39.75 -16.04
C GLY A 23 22.77 -38.64 -15.17
N GLY A 24 22.80 -37.37 -15.60
CA GLY A 24 23.40 -36.26 -14.85
C GLY A 24 22.49 -35.57 -13.83
N ALA A 25 21.23 -36.01 -13.70
CA ALA A 25 20.24 -35.36 -12.84
C ALA A 25 20.61 -35.42 -11.35
N THR A 26 21.41 -36.39 -10.90
CA THR A 26 21.69 -36.63 -9.48
C THR A 26 22.76 -35.71 -8.88
N THR A 27 23.68 -35.15 -9.69
CA THR A 27 24.72 -34.23 -9.19
C THR A 27 24.22 -32.81 -8.97
N ASN A 28 23.16 -32.40 -9.68
CA ASN A 28 22.54 -31.07 -9.60
C ASN A 28 21.10 -31.11 -9.03
N CYS A 29 20.81 -32.08 -8.16
CA CYS A 29 19.53 -32.21 -7.46
C CYS A 29 19.62 -31.66 -6.04
N LEU A 30 18.71 -30.75 -5.68
CA LEU A 30 18.61 -30.20 -4.33
C LEU A 30 17.28 -30.62 -3.69
N PRO A 31 17.23 -30.87 -2.37
CA PRO A 31 15.98 -31.13 -1.69
C PRO A 31 15.07 -29.91 -1.75
N LEU A 32 13.79 -30.11 -2.03
CA LEU A 32 12.79 -29.05 -1.97
C LEU A 32 12.79 -28.40 -0.58
N LEU A 33 12.92 -27.07 -0.54
CA LEU A 33 12.87 -26.31 0.70
C LEU A 33 11.52 -26.46 1.39
N ASP A 34 11.54 -26.50 2.72
CA ASP A 34 10.33 -26.73 3.53
C ASP A 34 9.27 -25.63 3.35
N VAL A 35 9.72 -24.39 3.10
CA VAL A 35 8.85 -23.24 2.81
C VAL A 35 7.96 -23.48 1.59
N MET A 36 8.44 -24.21 0.58
CA MET A 36 7.65 -24.50 -0.64
C MET A 36 6.53 -25.52 -0.40
N LYS A 37 6.52 -26.22 0.75
CA LYS A 37 5.45 -27.16 1.15
C LYS A 37 4.40 -26.52 2.06
N THR A 38 4.64 -25.30 2.53
CA THR A 38 3.72 -24.60 3.41
C THR A 38 2.40 -24.31 2.71
N SER A 39 1.28 -24.47 3.43
CA SER A 39 -0.04 -24.12 2.90
C SER A 39 -0.10 -22.64 2.52
N ILE A 40 -0.53 -22.33 1.30
CA ILE A 40 -0.67 -20.95 0.85
C ILE A 40 -1.89 -20.32 1.55
N ARG A 41 -1.62 -19.35 2.43
CA ARG A 41 -2.63 -18.59 3.17
C ARG A 41 -2.86 -17.22 2.54
N SER A 42 -3.81 -17.14 1.62
CA SER A 42 -4.15 -15.89 0.91
C SER A 42 -4.64 -14.79 1.85
N ASP A 43 -5.33 -15.15 2.93
CA ASP A 43 -5.78 -14.24 3.99
C ASP A 43 -4.62 -13.47 4.63
N ILE A 44 -3.55 -14.17 5.02
CA ILE A 44 -2.36 -13.55 5.61
C ILE A 44 -1.62 -12.71 4.59
N VAL A 45 -1.45 -13.21 3.36
CA VAL A 45 -0.74 -12.48 2.30
C VAL A 45 -1.44 -11.15 2.02
N THR A 46 -2.75 -11.15 1.84
CA THR A 46 -3.53 -9.93 1.59
C THR A 46 -3.50 -8.99 2.78
N PHE A 47 -3.61 -9.50 4.01
CA PHE A 47 -3.55 -8.67 5.22
C PHE A 47 -2.21 -7.94 5.35
N VAL A 48 -1.09 -8.67 5.27
CA VAL A 48 0.26 -8.10 5.41
C VAL A 48 0.58 -7.15 4.27
N HIS A 49 0.23 -7.53 3.03
CA HIS A 49 0.41 -6.66 1.86
C HIS A 49 -0.30 -5.32 2.02
N GLY A 50 -1.53 -5.33 2.54
CA GLY A 50 -2.30 -4.12 2.83
C GLY A 50 -1.62 -3.23 3.88
N GLN A 51 -1.01 -3.79 4.92
CA GLN A 51 -0.29 -3.02 5.94
C GLN A 51 1.00 -2.41 5.38
N ILE A 52 1.79 -3.19 4.63
CA ILE A 52 3.01 -2.69 3.98
C ILE A 52 2.69 -1.55 3.03
N SER A 53 1.61 -1.69 2.24
CA SER A 53 1.15 -0.65 1.32
C SER A 53 0.69 0.63 2.03
N LYS A 54 0.11 0.53 3.23
CA LYS A 54 -0.27 1.69 4.04
C LYS A 54 0.95 2.42 4.61
N ASN A 55 1.96 1.67 5.05
CA ASN A 55 3.18 2.24 5.63
C ASN A 55 4.00 3.05 4.62
N ALA A 56 3.90 2.74 3.33
CA ALA A 56 4.61 3.47 2.27
C ALA A 56 3.99 4.85 1.94
N ARG A 57 2.80 5.17 2.46
CA ARG A 57 2.11 6.42 2.13
C ARG A 57 2.71 7.60 2.89
N GLN A 58 3.00 8.68 2.17
CA GLN A 58 3.37 9.96 2.79
C GLN A 58 2.10 10.68 3.30
N PRO A 59 2.11 11.23 4.53
CA PRO A 59 0.98 11.97 5.06
C PRO A 59 0.79 13.28 4.27
N TYR A 60 -0.45 13.58 3.91
CA TYR A 60 -0.81 14.81 3.20
C TYR A 60 -1.97 15.49 3.91
N ALA A 61 -1.99 16.82 3.89
CA ALA A 61 -3.06 17.61 4.49
C ALA A 61 -3.15 18.98 3.80
N VAL A 62 -4.33 19.61 3.88
CA VAL A 62 -4.50 21.03 3.55
C VAL A 62 -3.75 21.88 4.59
N SER A 63 -3.25 23.04 4.18
CA SER A 63 -2.61 23.98 5.13
C SER A 63 -3.52 24.26 6.32
N LYS A 64 -2.96 24.16 7.53
CA LYS A 64 -3.67 24.41 8.81
C LYS A 64 -4.31 25.80 8.88
N ARG A 65 -3.83 26.76 8.10
CA ARG A 65 -4.31 28.16 8.07
C ARG A 65 -5.07 28.51 6.79
N ALA A 66 -5.34 27.53 5.92
CA ALA A 66 -6.15 27.77 4.72
C ALA A 66 -7.52 28.32 5.13
N GLY A 67 -7.92 29.45 4.54
CA GLY A 67 -9.17 30.15 4.87
C GLY A 67 -9.15 30.97 6.17
N HIS A 68 -8.19 30.76 7.08
CA HIS A 68 -8.18 31.41 8.41
C HIS A 68 -7.43 32.76 8.44
N GLN A 69 -6.71 33.12 7.36
CA GLN A 69 -5.96 34.38 7.29
C GLN A 69 -6.83 35.59 6.91
N THR A 70 -8.14 35.39 6.73
CA THR A 70 -9.06 36.48 6.41
C THR A 70 -9.82 36.87 7.67
N SER A 71 -9.63 38.11 8.13
CA SER A 71 -10.53 38.69 9.14
C SER A 71 -11.92 38.78 8.53
N ALA A 72 -12.88 38.08 9.13
CA ALA A 72 -14.27 38.13 8.71
C ALA A 72 -15.19 37.98 9.91
N GLU A 73 -16.21 38.84 9.99
CA GLU A 73 -17.16 38.86 11.09
C GLU A 73 -18.59 38.91 10.58
N SER A 74 -19.52 38.33 11.34
CA SER A 74 -20.93 38.36 10.97
C SER A 74 -21.52 39.72 11.30
N TRP A 75 -22.24 40.31 10.36
CA TRP A 75 -22.93 41.58 10.59
C TRP A 75 -24.23 41.45 11.39
N GLY A 76 -24.65 40.22 11.72
CA GLY A 76 -25.91 39.95 12.40
C GLY A 76 -27.13 40.12 11.47
N THR A 77 -28.29 40.37 12.08
CA THR A 77 -29.57 40.51 11.37
C THR A 77 -29.84 41.96 10.94
N GLY A 78 -30.90 42.21 10.16
CA GLY A 78 -31.37 43.57 9.85
C GLY A 78 -30.71 44.25 8.65
N ARG A 79 -29.91 43.53 7.85
CA ARG A 79 -29.22 44.06 6.67
C ARG A 79 -29.65 43.42 5.35
N ALA A 80 -30.73 42.62 5.35
CA ALA A 80 -31.23 41.86 4.20
C ALA A 80 -30.16 40.98 3.50
N VAL A 81 -29.21 40.45 4.27
CA VAL A 81 -28.13 39.55 3.81
C VAL A 81 -28.03 38.34 4.74
N SER A 82 -27.49 37.22 4.23
CA SER A 82 -27.26 36.01 5.02
C SER A 82 -26.28 36.24 6.19
N ARG A 83 -26.41 35.42 7.25
CA ARG A 83 -25.66 35.57 8.52
C ARG A 83 -24.17 35.16 8.47
N ILE A 84 -23.60 34.97 7.28
CA ILE A 84 -22.22 34.49 7.08
C ILE A 84 -21.21 35.61 7.42
N PRO A 85 -20.03 35.30 8.00
CA PRO A 85 -18.95 36.26 8.20
C PRO A 85 -18.51 36.95 6.90
N ARG A 86 -18.32 38.27 6.94
CA ARG A 86 -17.91 39.10 5.81
C ARG A 86 -16.58 39.78 6.11
N VAL A 87 -15.81 40.05 5.07
CA VAL A 87 -14.53 40.78 5.20
C VAL A 87 -14.85 42.23 5.57
N PRO A 88 -14.27 42.78 6.65
CA PRO A 88 -14.48 44.18 7.00
C PRO A 88 -13.75 45.11 6.02
N GLY A 89 -14.24 46.34 5.88
CA GLY A 89 -13.73 47.34 4.94
C GLY A 89 -14.64 47.54 3.73
N GLY A 90 -14.16 48.31 2.76
CA GLY A 90 -14.87 48.61 1.51
C GLY A 90 -13.90 49.15 0.45
N GLY A 91 -14.28 49.10 -0.81
CA GLY A 91 -13.47 49.63 -1.93
C GLY A 91 -12.65 48.60 -2.70
N THR A 92 -12.76 47.30 -2.37
CA THR A 92 -12.25 46.21 -3.22
C THR A 92 -13.39 45.31 -3.66
N HIS A 93 -13.26 44.60 -4.78
CA HIS A 93 -14.25 43.61 -5.21
C HIS A 93 -14.43 42.42 -4.24
N ARG A 94 -13.54 42.31 -3.23
CA ARG A 94 -13.55 41.23 -2.23
C ARG A 94 -14.38 41.57 -0.98
N THR A 95 -14.62 42.85 -0.70
CA THR A 95 -15.34 43.36 0.48
C THR A 95 -16.80 43.61 0.17
#